data_AF-A0A938GWL5-F1
#
_entry.id   AF-A0A938GWL5-F1
#
_cell.length_a   1.000
_cell.length_b   1.000
_cell.length_c   1.000
_cell.angle_alpha   90.00
_cell.angle_beta   90.00
_cell.angle_gamma   90.00
#
_symmetry.space_group_name_H-M   'P 1'
#
loop_
_entity.id
_entity.type
_entity.pdbx_description
1 polymer ?
#
loop_
_entity_poly.entity_id
_entity_poly.type
_entity_poly.pdbx_seq_one_letter_code
_entity_poly.pdbx_strand_id
1 'polypeptide(L)'
;MKNPFVPDKIWSDWRMLCATIGERRGGTAAEARAAGYIAHRFRENGVESVAMELFPCLSLRSARAEVHERQGRGWKQVEAHPLVGAPQTPGGRAVTGPLVWLEMPENGQNLRPGSLRGKILALFGPLPTSLTLHRRLVAAAPLAVIHVDDRLPFTWAKNDGVYPHWALHHGMPPTL
;
A
#
# COMPACT_ATOMS: atom_id res chain seq x y z
N MET A 1 14.15 40.71 11.22
CA MET A 1 13.71 39.37 11.69
C MET A 1 14.78 38.36 11.34
N LYS A 2 15.26 37.54 12.28
CA LYS A 2 16.18 36.42 11.97
C LYS A 2 15.43 35.42 11.09
N ASN A 3 16.11 34.85 10.10
CA ASN A 3 15.55 33.76 9.29
C ASN A 3 15.16 32.61 10.22
N PRO A 4 13.87 32.23 10.31
CA PRO A 4 13.42 31.15 11.19
C PRO A 4 13.82 29.76 10.66
N PHE A 5 14.32 29.68 9.43
CA PHE A 5 14.77 28.43 8.82
C PHE A 5 16.16 28.04 9.34
N VAL A 6 16.22 26.92 10.08
CA VAL A 6 17.45 26.31 10.58
C VAL A 6 17.62 24.93 9.94
N PRO A 7 18.34 24.82 8.80
CA PRO A 7 18.45 23.58 8.02
C PRO A 7 18.88 22.36 8.84
N ASP A 8 19.82 22.54 9.77
CA ASP A 8 20.36 21.45 10.59
C ASP A 8 19.29 20.81 11.50
N LYS A 9 18.35 21.61 12.00
CA LYS A 9 17.24 21.10 12.82
C LYS A 9 16.33 20.21 11.99
N ILE A 10 15.99 20.65 10.77
CA ILE A 10 15.16 19.88 9.84
C ILE A 10 15.86 18.57 9.47
N TRP A 11 17.16 18.60 9.20
CA TRP A 11 17.95 17.39 8.92
C TRP A 11 18.00 16.44 10.11
N SER A 12 18.11 16.95 11.34
CA SER A 12 18.05 16.13 12.56
C SER A 12 16.68 15.48 12.73
N ASP A 13 15.60 16.24 12.56
CA ASP A 13 14.22 15.72 12.64
C ASP A 13 13.98 14.64 11.56
N TRP A 14 14.47 14.88 10.34
CA TRP A 14 14.42 13.90 9.26
C TRP A 14 15.18 12.61 9.61
N ARG A 15 16.41 12.70 10.13
CA ARG A 15 17.20 11.51 10.55
C ARG A 15 16.51 10.74 11.67
N MET A 16 15.94 11.44 12.66
CA MET A 16 15.20 10.80 13.74
C MET A 16 14.01 10.02 13.19
N LEU A 17 13.16 10.67 12.39
CA LEU A 17 11.95 10.04 11.87
C LEU A 17 12.28 8.92 10.88
N CYS A 18 13.14 9.20 9.90
CA CYS A 18 13.37 8.30 8.75
C CYS A 18 14.41 7.21 9.00
N ALA A 19 15.49 7.51 9.74
CA ALA A 19 16.57 6.54 9.95
C ALA A 19 16.53 5.87 11.33
N THR A 20 16.19 6.63 12.39
CA THR A 20 16.18 6.08 13.76
C THR A 20 14.87 5.36 14.08
N ILE A 21 13.73 6.00 13.80
CA ILE A 21 12.41 5.39 14.00
C ILE A 21 12.07 4.44 12.85
N GLY A 22 12.38 4.84 11.61
CA GLY A 22 12.15 4.03 10.41
C GLY A 22 10.72 4.10 9.90
N GLU A 23 10.21 2.97 9.38
CA GLU A 23 8.83 2.85 8.89
C GLU A 23 7.81 3.12 10.00
N ARG A 24 6.77 3.92 9.69
CA ARG A 24 5.75 4.38 10.65
C ARG A 24 4.34 4.02 10.18
N ARG A 25 4.06 2.73 9.97
CA ARG A 25 2.72 2.26 9.59
C ARG A 25 1.69 2.56 10.68
N GLY A 26 0.47 2.85 10.27
CA GLY A 26 -0.65 3.20 11.16
C GLY A 26 -0.94 2.15 12.24
N GLY A 27 -1.04 2.62 13.49
CA GLY A 27 -1.24 1.86 14.72
C GLY A 27 -0.10 0.92 15.11
N THR A 28 1.13 1.17 14.63
CA THR A 28 2.33 0.47 15.08
C THR A 28 3.03 1.22 16.22
N ALA A 29 3.90 0.51 16.97
CA ALA A 29 4.72 1.14 18.00
C ALA A 29 5.67 2.22 17.43
N ALA A 30 6.11 2.07 16.17
CA ALA A 30 6.96 3.05 15.52
C ALA A 30 6.22 4.37 15.22
N GLU A 31 4.95 4.29 14.80
CA GLU A 31 4.11 5.48 14.67
C GLU A 31 3.91 6.17 16.03
N ALA A 32 3.60 5.42 17.08
CA ALA A 32 3.44 5.98 18.43
C ALA A 32 4.72 6.68 18.92
N ARG A 33 5.91 6.10 18.65
CA ARG A 33 7.20 6.76 18.94
C ARG A 33 7.37 8.06 18.16
N ALA A 34 6.99 8.09 16.90
CA ALA A 34 7.09 9.29 16.07
C ALA A 34 6.13 10.40 16.53
N ALA A 35 4.89 10.05 16.89
CA ALA A 35 3.94 10.98 17.47
C ALA A 35 4.49 11.58 18.78
N GLY A 36 5.06 10.73 19.65
CA GLY A 36 5.73 11.17 20.88
C GLY A 36 6.91 12.10 20.62
N TYR A 37 7.76 11.77 19.63
CA TYR A 37 8.86 12.63 19.21
C TYR A 37 8.37 14.00 18.72
N ILE A 38 7.39 14.03 17.83
CA ILE A 38 6.84 15.29 17.28
C ILE A 38 6.22 16.14 18.40
N ALA A 39 5.43 15.53 19.29
CA ALA A 39 4.86 16.22 20.44
C ALA A 39 5.92 16.81 21.36
N HIS A 40 7.02 16.08 21.60
CA HIS A 40 8.16 16.59 22.35
C HIS A 40 8.81 17.79 21.65
N ARG A 41 9.07 17.69 20.33
CA ARG A 41 9.64 18.79 19.54
C ARG A 41 8.77 20.04 19.55
N PHE A 42 7.45 19.91 19.51
CA PHE A 42 6.57 21.08 19.65
C PHE A 42 6.73 21.77 21.00
N ARG A 43 6.77 21.01 22.11
CA ARG A 43 7.00 21.57 23.45
C ARG A 43 8.36 22.27 23.56
N GLU A 44 9.43 21.66 23.04
CA GLU A 44 10.78 22.25 23.04
C GLU A 44 10.85 23.58 22.27
N ASN A 45 9.98 23.77 21.27
CA ASN A 45 9.92 25.00 20.48
C ASN A 45 8.85 25.99 20.99
N GLY A 46 8.40 25.84 22.24
CA GLY A 46 7.57 26.81 22.93
C GLY A 46 6.07 26.73 22.62
N VAL A 47 5.59 25.62 22.04
CA VAL A 47 4.14 25.39 21.89
C VAL A 47 3.56 25.10 23.28
N GLU A 48 2.72 26.01 23.78
CA GLU A 48 2.20 25.98 25.16
C GLU A 48 1.26 24.80 25.43
N SER A 49 0.46 24.41 24.43
CA SER A 49 -0.51 23.32 24.55
C SER A 49 -0.28 22.27 23.46
N VAL A 50 0.19 21.10 23.87
CA VAL A 50 0.42 19.95 22.99
C VAL A 50 -0.33 18.75 23.55
N ALA A 51 -1.40 18.37 22.87
CA ALA A 51 -2.19 17.18 23.15
C ALA A 51 -1.86 16.06 22.15
N MET A 52 -1.94 14.81 22.61
CA MET A 52 -1.95 13.64 21.75
C MET A 52 -3.34 13.03 21.81
N GLU A 53 -4.02 13.00 20.68
CA GLU A 53 -5.35 12.41 20.56
C GLU A 53 -5.24 10.99 19.99
N LEU A 54 -5.81 10.03 20.71
CA LEU A 54 -5.88 8.64 20.27
C LEU A 54 -7.19 8.42 19.53
N PHE A 55 -7.12 7.72 18.40
CA PHE A 55 -8.30 7.32 17.64
C PHE A 55 -8.17 5.86 17.17
N PRO A 56 -9.29 5.13 17.01
CA PRO A 56 -9.27 3.80 16.45
C PRO A 56 -8.71 3.79 15.02
N CYS A 57 -7.79 2.87 14.74
CA CYS A 57 -7.19 2.69 13.42
C CYS A 57 -7.19 1.20 13.06
N LEU A 58 -7.42 0.89 11.78
CA LEU A 58 -7.18 -0.45 11.24
C LEU A 58 -5.69 -0.60 10.95
N SER A 59 -5.05 -1.54 11.65
CA SER A 59 -3.61 -1.78 11.53
C SER A 59 -3.32 -3.14 10.93
N LEU A 60 -2.39 -3.19 9.97
CA LEU A 60 -1.83 -4.44 9.52
C LEU A 60 -0.92 -5.02 10.61
N ARG A 61 -1.33 -6.15 11.22
CA ARG A 61 -0.51 -6.86 12.22
C ARG A 61 0.57 -7.71 11.57
N SER A 62 0.20 -8.50 10.57
CA SER A 62 1.10 -9.36 9.82
C SER A 62 0.48 -9.67 8.47
N ALA A 63 1.31 -9.79 7.44
CA ALA A 63 0.92 -10.39 6.17
C ALA A 63 2.12 -11.11 5.56
N ARG A 64 1.84 -12.15 4.80
CA ARG A 64 2.81 -12.90 4.00
C ARG A 64 2.26 -12.98 2.59
N ALA A 65 3.12 -12.68 1.63
CA ALA A 65 2.83 -12.80 0.22
C ALA A 65 3.96 -13.58 -0.45
N GLU A 66 3.59 -14.50 -1.33
CA GLU A 66 4.53 -15.24 -2.16
C GLU A 66 4.01 -15.22 -3.59
N VAL A 67 4.85 -14.74 -4.49
CA VAL A 67 4.56 -14.70 -5.92
C VAL A 67 5.65 -15.49 -6.61
N HIS A 68 5.23 -16.38 -7.51
CA HIS A 68 6.14 -17.17 -8.31
C HIS A 68 5.82 -16.97 -9.79
N GLU A 69 6.84 -16.63 -10.57
CA GLU A 69 6.78 -16.64 -12.03
C GLU A 69 7.28 -17.99 -12.56
N ARG A 70 6.68 -18.45 -13.66
CA ARG A 70 7.12 -19.70 -14.29
C ARG A 70 8.39 -19.46 -15.09
N GLN A 71 9.45 -20.20 -14.77
CA GLN A 71 10.74 -20.13 -15.47
C GLN A 71 11.10 -21.52 -16.02
N GLY A 72 10.84 -21.73 -17.31
CA GLY A 72 11.00 -23.04 -17.95
C GLY A 72 10.10 -24.12 -17.31
N ARG A 73 10.73 -25.14 -16.72
CA ARG A 73 10.03 -26.22 -16.00
C ARG A 73 9.83 -25.93 -14.50
N GLY A 74 10.42 -24.85 -13.98
CA GLY A 74 10.39 -24.49 -12.57
C GLY A 74 9.57 -23.23 -12.27
N TRP A 75 9.58 -22.87 -10.99
CA TRP A 75 8.98 -21.66 -10.46
C TRP A 75 10.07 -20.84 -9.77
N LYS A 76 10.13 -19.56 -10.09
CA LYS A 76 11.05 -18.61 -9.46
C LYS A 76 10.24 -17.64 -8.62
N GLN A 77 10.61 -17.50 -7.35
CA GLN A 77 9.98 -16.50 -6.49
C GLN A 77 10.39 -15.09 -6.94
N VAL A 78 9.42 -14.18 -6.97
CA VAL A 78 9.65 -12.75 -7.22
C VAL A 78 9.29 -11.96 -5.97
N GLU A 79 9.97 -10.83 -5.79
CA GLU A 79 9.69 -9.92 -4.67
C GLU A 79 8.30 -9.30 -4.86
N ALA A 80 7.49 -9.36 -3.80
CA ALA A 80 6.18 -8.76 -3.76
C ALA A 80 5.81 -8.45 -2.30
N HIS A 81 5.06 -7.38 -2.11
CA HIS A 81 4.48 -7.03 -0.82
C HIS A 81 2.96 -7.10 -0.89
N PRO A 82 2.29 -7.47 0.20
CA PRO A 82 0.84 -7.46 0.24
C PRO A 82 0.31 -6.03 0.28
N LEU A 83 -0.70 -5.74 -0.55
CA LEU A 83 -1.41 -4.48 -0.49
C LEU A 83 -2.27 -4.43 0.79
N VAL A 84 -2.00 -3.47 1.67
CA VAL A 84 -2.69 -3.38 2.97
C VAL A 84 -4.19 -3.21 2.75
N GLY A 85 -4.98 -4.10 3.36
CA GLY A 85 -6.45 -4.09 3.28
C GLY A 85 -7.02 -4.89 2.10
N ALA A 86 -6.19 -5.44 1.21
CA ALA A 86 -6.65 -6.47 0.27
C ALA A 86 -6.90 -7.80 1.03
N PRO A 87 -7.90 -8.60 0.62
CA PRO A 87 -8.14 -9.89 1.23
C PRO A 87 -7.06 -10.91 0.88
N GLN A 88 -6.95 -11.95 1.69
CA GLN A 88 -6.14 -13.14 1.36
C GLN A 88 -6.69 -13.87 0.13
N THR A 89 -5.86 -14.71 -0.47
CA THR A 89 -6.31 -15.61 -1.55
C THR A 89 -7.43 -16.55 -1.06
N PRO A 90 -8.36 -16.98 -1.94
CA PRO A 90 -9.49 -17.81 -1.55
C PRO A 90 -9.09 -19.06 -0.76
N GLY A 91 -9.71 -19.24 0.41
CA GLY A 91 -9.43 -20.38 1.30
C GLY A 91 -8.00 -20.42 1.85
N GLY A 92 -7.24 -19.32 1.76
CA GLY A 92 -5.83 -19.28 2.17
C GLY A 92 -4.91 -20.13 1.28
N ARG A 93 -5.34 -20.46 0.06
CA ARG A 93 -4.59 -21.32 -0.87
C ARG A 93 -3.93 -20.50 -1.97
N ALA A 94 -2.83 -21.00 -2.50
CA ALA A 94 -2.23 -20.42 -3.69
C ALA A 94 -3.22 -20.42 -4.86
N VAL A 95 -3.21 -19.35 -5.64
CA VAL A 95 -3.93 -19.26 -6.92
C VAL A 95 -2.93 -19.33 -8.06
N THR A 96 -3.34 -19.94 -9.17
CA THR A 96 -2.50 -20.05 -10.37
C THR A 96 -3.37 -19.84 -11.59
N GLY A 97 -2.89 -19.02 -12.52
CA GLY A 97 -3.59 -18.72 -13.76
C GLY A 97 -2.68 -17.97 -14.73
N PRO A 98 -3.10 -17.80 -15.99
CA PRO A 98 -2.39 -16.96 -16.93
C PRO A 98 -2.35 -15.52 -16.42
N LEU A 99 -1.21 -14.86 -16.66
CA LEU A 99 -1.03 -13.45 -16.38
C LEU A 99 -1.64 -12.63 -17.52
N VAL A 100 -2.45 -11.63 -17.21
CA VAL A 100 -3.01 -10.66 -18.17
C VAL A 100 -2.60 -9.27 -17.76
N TRP A 101 -2.12 -8.49 -18.73
CA TRP A 101 -1.74 -7.10 -18.55
C TRP A 101 -2.95 -6.18 -18.69
N LEU A 102 -3.03 -5.15 -17.83
CA LEU A 102 -3.91 -4.01 -18.02
C LEU A 102 -3.24 -2.70 -17.55
N GLU A 103 -3.30 -1.65 -18.36
CA GLU A 103 -2.89 -0.30 -17.94
C GLU A 103 -4.07 0.48 -17.33
N MET A 104 -3.83 1.19 -16.24
CA MET A 104 -4.81 2.03 -15.56
C MET A 104 -4.35 3.48 -15.50
N PRO A 105 -5.26 4.45 -15.72
CA PRO A 105 -6.69 4.28 -16.01
C PRO A 105 -7.05 3.93 -17.47
N GLU A 106 -6.08 3.92 -18.38
CA GLU A 106 -6.25 3.96 -19.84
C GLU A 106 -7.04 2.79 -20.41
N ASN A 107 -6.99 1.61 -19.78
CA ASN A 107 -7.76 0.44 -20.21
C ASN A 107 -8.88 0.08 -19.25
N GLY A 108 -9.10 0.85 -18.19
CA GLY A 108 -10.06 0.52 -17.13
C GLY A 108 -11.51 0.40 -17.63
N GLN A 109 -11.89 1.16 -18.66
CA GLN A 109 -13.20 1.09 -19.30
C GLN A 109 -13.44 -0.23 -20.06
N ASN A 110 -12.37 -0.92 -20.48
CA ASN A 110 -12.45 -2.19 -21.20
C ASN A 110 -12.76 -3.38 -20.28
N LEU A 111 -12.66 -3.20 -18.96
CA LEU A 111 -13.03 -4.22 -17.99
C LEU A 111 -14.54 -4.47 -18.03
N ARG A 112 -14.88 -5.71 -18.42
CA ARG A 112 -16.24 -6.25 -18.42
C ARG A 112 -16.42 -7.22 -17.26
N PRO A 113 -17.64 -7.37 -16.71
CA PRO A 113 -17.91 -8.36 -15.69
C PRO A 113 -17.44 -9.76 -16.09
N GLY A 114 -16.68 -10.43 -15.21
CA GLY A 114 -16.16 -11.79 -15.41
C GLY A 114 -15.04 -11.95 -16.44
N SER A 115 -14.59 -10.89 -17.13
CA SER A 115 -13.57 -10.96 -18.19
C SER A 115 -12.22 -11.53 -17.72
N LEU A 116 -11.92 -11.45 -16.42
CA LEU A 116 -10.67 -11.92 -15.82
C LEU A 116 -10.83 -13.20 -14.99
N ARG A 117 -11.98 -13.89 -15.05
CA ARG A 117 -12.16 -15.17 -14.36
C ARG A 117 -11.06 -16.15 -14.74
N GLY A 118 -10.45 -16.76 -13.72
CA GLY A 118 -9.36 -17.73 -13.88
C GLY A 118 -8.00 -17.12 -14.26
N LYS A 119 -7.86 -15.79 -14.29
CA LYS A 119 -6.63 -15.09 -14.67
C LYS A 119 -6.07 -14.27 -13.51
N ILE A 120 -4.75 -14.10 -13.49
CA ILE A 120 -4.07 -13.15 -12.60
C ILE A 120 -3.86 -11.87 -13.39
N LEU A 121 -4.25 -10.73 -12.84
CA LEU A 121 -4.09 -9.43 -13.50
C LEU A 121 -2.78 -8.78 -13.05
N ALA A 122 -1.90 -8.42 -13.99
CA ALA A 122 -0.86 -7.42 -13.79
C ALA A 122 -1.44 -6.05 -14.13
N LEU A 123 -1.65 -5.22 -13.11
CA LEU A 123 -2.21 -3.87 -13.24
C LEU A 123 -1.06 -2.86 -13.20
N PHE A 124 -0.80 -2.20 -14.33
CA PHE A 124 0.23 -1.17 -14.46
C PHE A 124 -0.37 0.22 -14.25
N GLY A 125 0.35 1.07 -13.51
CA GLY A 125 -0.08 2.43 -13.17
C GLY A 125 -0.75 2.50 -11.79
N PRO A 126 -1.51 3.56 -11.48
CA PRO A 126 -2.23 3.67 -10.21
C PRO A 126 -3.28 2.56 -10.02
N LEU A 127 -3.50 2.17 -8.76
CA LEU A 127 -4.77 1.56 -8.37
C LEU A 127 -5.95 2.46 -8.78
N PRO A 128 -7.17 1.90 -8.98
CA PRO A 128 -8.33 2.70 -9.31
C PRO A 128 -8.51 3.91 -8.39
N THR A 129 -8.48 5.11 -8.96
CA THR A 129 -8.70 6.38 -8.23
C THR A 129 -10.16 6.84 -8.30
N SER A 130 -11.02 6.08 -8.98
CA SER A 130 -12.46 6.31 -9.01
C SER A 130 -13.23 5.05 -8.62
N LEU A 131 -14.36 5.26 -7.94
CA LEU A 131 -15.22 4.18 -7.50
C LEU A 131 -15.77 3.35 -8.67
N THR A 132 -16.01 4.00 -9.81
CA THR A 132 -16.46 3.32 -11.04
C THR A 132 -15.42 2.32 -11.54
N LEU A 133 -14.14 2.71 -11.60
CA LEU A 133 -13.07 1.81 -12.02
C LEU A 133 -12.82 0.70 -10.99
N HIS A 134 -12.90 1.02 -9.70
CA HIS A 134 -12.82 0.02 -8.62
C HIS A 134 -13.87 -1.07 -8.79
N ARG A 135 -15.13 -0.68 -8.96
CA ARG A 135 -16.24 -1.63 -9.16
C ARG A 135 -16.07 -2.46 -10.43
N ARG A 136 -15.52 -1.88 -11.51
CA ARG A 136 -15.21 -2.62 -12.74
C ARG A 136 -14.12 -3.66 -12.52
N LEU A 137 -13.06 -3.32 -11.79
CA LEU A 137 -11.99 -4.26 -11.43
C LEU A 137 -12.53 -5.43 -10.61
N VAL A 138 -13.32 -5.14 -9.57
CA VAL A 138 -13.96 -6.19 -8.76
C VAL A 138 -14.89 -7.06 -9.62
N ALA A 139 -15.74 -6.45 -10.43
CA ALA A 139 -16.69 -7.16 -11.29
C ALA A 139 -16.00 -8.02 -12.36
N ALA A 140 -14.80 -7.63 -12.82
CA ALA A 140 -14.01 -8.41 -13.77
C ALA A 140 -13.54 -9.76 -13.19
N ALA A 141 -13.54 -9.90 -11.86
CA ALA A 141 -13.30 -11.13 -11.11
C ALA A 141 -11.95 -11.84 -11.41
N PRO A 142 -10.80 -11.14 -11.31
CA PRO A 142 -9.50 -11.78 -11.37
C PRO A 142 -9.28 -12.73 -10.17
N LEU A 143 -8.41 -13.73 -10.33
CA LEU A 143 -7.97 -14.60 -9.24
C LEU A 143 -7.16 -13.83 -8.19
N ALA A 144 -6.30 -12.92 -8.66
CA ALA A 144 -5.49 -11.99 -7.90
C ALA A 144 -5.05 -10.83 -8.80
N VAL A 145 -4.62 -9.73 -8.20
CA VAL A 145 -4.01 -8.59 -8.87
C VAL A 145 -2.57 -8.44 -8.38
N ILE A 146 -1.65 -8.23 -9.30
CA ILE A 146 -0.27 -7.79 -9.05
C ILE A 146 -0.23 -6.33 -9.50
N HIS A 147 -0.09 -5.41 -8.55
CA HIS A 147 -0.05 -3.98 -8.80
C HIS A 147 1.39 -3.55 -9.05
N VAL A 148 1.62 -2.94 -10.22
CA VAL A 148 2.91 -2.41 -10.64
C VAL A 148 2.78 -0.90 -10.82
N ASP A 149 3.23 -0.14 -9.82
CA ASP A 149 3.24 1.32 -9.86
C ASP A 149 4.64 1.83 -10.26
N ASP A 150 4.88 1.91 -11.56
CA ASP A 150 6.16 2.35 -12.15
C ASP A 150 6.36 3.87 -12.15
N ARG A 151 5.35 4.64 -11.72
CA ARG A 151 5.42 6.10 -11.63
C ARG A 151 6.36 6.58 -10.53
N LEU A 152 6.66 5.71 -9.56
CA LEU A 152 7.59 6.02 -8.48
C LEU A 152 8.97 5.45 -8.82
N PRO A 153 10.03 6.26 -8.78
CA PRO A 153 11.37 5.85 -9.21
C PRO A 153 12.10 5.03 -8.14
N PHE A 154 11.42 4.06 -7.54
CA PHE A 154 12.00 3.19 -6.52
C PHE A 154 12.39 1.85 -7.14
N THR A 155 13.55 1.35 -6.76
CA THR A 155 14.07 0.04 -7.20
C THR A 155 13.66 -1.11 -6.28
N TRP A 156 12.82 -0.83 -5.28
CA TRP A 156 12.33 -1.78 -4.28
C TRP A 156 10.80 -1.79 -4.25
N ALA A 157 10.21 -2.89 -3.78
CA ALA A 157 8.77 -2.96 -3.60
C ALA A 157 8.33 -2.04 -2.44
N LYS A 158 7.33 -1.18 -2.69
CA LYS A 158 6.77 -0.28 -1.67
C LYS A 158 5.62 -0.96 -0.91
N ASN A 159 5.41 -0.53 0.33
CA ASN A 159 4.16 -0.77 1.02
C ASN A 159 3.11 0.24 0.51
N ASP A 160 1.93 -0.26 0.14
CA ASP A 160 0.80 0.56 -0.28
C ASP A 160 -0.50 0.00 0.34
N GLY A 161 -1.60 0.73 0.23
CA GLY A 161 -2.87 0.38 0.86
C GLY A 161 -4.08 0.67 -0.02
N VAL A 162 -5.11 -0.16 0.15
CA VAL A 162 -6.42 0.10 -0.46
C VAL A 162 -7.15 1.21 0.29
N TYR A 163 -8.10 1.86 -0.39
CA TYR A 163 -9.10 2.69 0.30
C TYR A 163 -9.97 1.79 1.20
N PRO A 164 -9.91 1.91 2.55
CA PRO A 164 -10.57 0.95 3.43
C PRO A 164 -12.08 0.90 3.23
N HIS A 165 -12.70 2.05 2.98
CA HIS A 165 -14.13 2.15 2.69
C HIS A 165 -14.50 1.36 1.42
N TRP A 166 -13.68 1.41 0.37
CA TRP A 166 -14.00 0.73 -0.88
C TRP A 166 -13.81 -0.78 -0.77
N ALA A 167 -12.72 -1.22 -0.13
CA ALA A 167 -12.51 -2.64 0.11
C ALA A 167 -13.63 -3.26 0.96
N LEU A 168 -14.08 -2.55 2.01
CA LEU A 168 -15.14 -3.01 2.90
C LEU A 168 -16.52 -3.07 2.21
N HIS A 169 -16.90 -2.03 1.46
CA HIS A 169 -18.25 -1.90 0.93
C HIS A 169 -18.44 -2.36 -0.52
N HIS A 170 -17.35 -2.49 -1.28
CA HIS A 170 -17.38 -2.86 -2.70
C HIS A 170 -16.51 -4.07 -3.03
N GLY A 171 -15.84 -4.64 -2.04
CA GLY A 171 -14.92 -5.75 -2.21
C GLY A 171 -13.59 -5.31 -2.82
N MET A 172 -12.65 -6.24 -2.85
CA MET A 172 -11.33 -6.09 -3.46
C MET A 172 -10.83 -7.50 -3.82
N PRO A 173 -10.20 -7.73 -4.98
CA PRO A 173 -9.50 -8.99 -5.22
C PRO A 173 -8.26 -9.08 -4.31
N PRO A 174 -7.73 -10.30 -4.06
CA PRO A 174 -6.40 -10.43 -3.47
C PRO A 174 -5.40 -9.62 -4.29
N THR A 175 -4.66 -8.73 -3.64
CA THR A 175 -3.79 -7.78 -4.32
C THR A 175 -2.45 -7.66 -3.60
N LEU A 176 -1.40 -7.63 -4.40
CA LEU A 176 -0.01 -7.50 -4.00
C LEU A 176 0.57 -6.30 -4.74
#